data_AF-A0A7S3UFW2-F1
#
_entry.id   AF-A0A7S3UFW2-F1
#
_cell.length_a   1.000
_cell.length_b   1.000
_cell.length_c   1.000
_cell.angle_alpha   90.00
_cell.angle_beta   90.00
_cell.angle_gamma   90.00
#
_symmetry.space_group_name_H-M   'P 1'
#
loop_
_entity.id
_entity.type
_entity.pdbx_description
1 polymer ?
#
loop_
_entity_poly.entity_id
_entity_poly.type
_entity_poly.pdbx_seq_one_letter_code
_entity_poly.pdbx_strand_id
1 'polypeptide(L)'
;VLTGEGSDELFGGYLYFRDAPDSGAFFTELRRIFWHLHNVNCQRADRMTMAHGLEARVPFLDPDVIAEAMSISPEYKVIKGDPGPNQERPEKAALRELFDGEIPAPVLWRTKAMQCEGA
;
A
#
# COMPACT_ATOMS: atom_id res chain seq x y z
N VAL A 1 -19.28 -0.11 3.17
CA VAL A 1 -18.35 -0.95 2.37
C VAL A 1 -16.94 -0.76 2.93
N LEU A 2 -16.11 -1.80 3.01
CA LEU A 2 -14.71 -1.66 3.41
C LEU A 2 -13.82 -1.54 2.17
N THR A 3 -12.81 -0.67 2.24
CA THR A 3 -11.90 -0.40 1.13
C THR A 3 -10.45 -0.51 1.58
N GLY A 4 -9.55 -0.83 0.65
CA GLY A 4 -8.11 -0.99 0.91
C GLY A 4 -7.29 0.29 0.74
N GLU A 5 -7.93 1.46 0.66
CA GLU A 5 -7.24 2.75 0.48
C GLU A 5 -6.31 3.03 1.67
N GLY A 6 -5.14 3.63 1.40
CA GLY A 6 -4.10 3.88 2.42
C GLY A 6 -3.05 2.76 2.55
N SER A 7 -3.33 1.56 2.04
CA SER A 7 -2.38 0.44 2.12
C SER A 7 -1.11 0.68 1.30
N ASP A 8 -1.22 1.26 0.11
CA ASP A 8 -0.05 1.56 -0.73
C ASP A 8 0.82 2.67 -0.10
N GLU A 9 0.17 3.66 0.50
CA GLU A 9 0.78 4.81 1.15
C GLU A 9 1.46 4.48 2.47
N LEU A 10 1.01 3.45 3.18
CA LEU A 10 1.62 3.01 4.45
C LEU A 10 2.73 1.97 4.26
N PHE A 11 2.62 1.11 3.24
CA PHE A 11 3.50 -0.05 3.06
C PHE A 11 4.35 -0.02 1.78
N GLY A 12 4.34 1.09 1.03
CA GLY A 12 5.18 1.23 -0.17
C GLY A 12 4.69 0.37 -1.33
N GLY A 13 3.43 0.51 -1.70
CA GLY A 13 2.80 -0.32 -2.72
C GLY A 13 3.03 0.13 -4.16
N TYR A 14 3.47 1.37 -4.40
CA TYR A 14 3.64 1.88 -5.75
C TYR A 14 4.95 1.41 -6.39
N LEU A 15 4.90 1.01 -7.66
CA LEU A 15 6.05 0.45 -8.38
C LEU A 15 7.22 1.44 -8.49
N TYR A 16 6.97 2.76 -8.51
CA TYR A 16 8.03 3.77 -8.57
C TYR A 16 8.89 3.80 -7.30
N PHE A 17 8.45 3.19 -6.19
CA PHE A 17 9.28 3.05 -5.00
C PHE A 17 10.51 2.15 -5.22
N ARG A 18 10.56 1.37 -6.31
CA ARG A 18 11.77 0.67 -6.73
C ARG A 18 12.92 1.64 -7.00
N ASP A 19 12.62 2.81 -7.55
CA ASP A 19 13.63 3.78 -7.97
C ASP A 19 14.10 4.67 -6.79
N ALA A 20 13.66 4.37 -5.57
CA ALA A 20 14.09 5.08 -4.38
C ALA A 20 15.60 4.82 -4.13
N PRO A 21 16.43 5.88 -4.01
CA PRO A 21 17.88 5.73 -3.90
C PRO A 21 18.32 5.13 -2.56
N ASP A 22 17.58 5.43 -1.49
CA ASP A 22 17.85 4.95 -0.14
C ASP A 22 16.55 4.82 0.69
N SER A 23 16.65 4.15 1.84
CA SER A 23 15.52 3.91 2.74
C SER A 23 14.95 5.19 3.36
N GLY A 24 15.77 6.23 3.53
CA GLY A 24 15.36 7.56 3.99
C GLY A 24 14.59 8.33 2.93
N ALA A 25 15.04 8.31 1.67
CA ALA A 25 14.30 8.86 0.54
C ALA A 25 12.96 8.15 0.33
N PHE A 26 12.94 6.81 0.43
CA PHE A 26 11.71 6.02 0.42
C PHE A 26 10.74 6.48 1.51
N PHE A 27 11.20 6.61 2.76
CA PHE A 27 10.34 7.00 3.88
C PHE A 27 9.84 8.45 3.76
N THR A 28 10.68 9.35 3.27
CA THR A 28 10.31 10.75 3.01
C THR A 28 9.20 10.82 1.98
N GLU A 29 9.32 10.06 0.90
CA GLU A 29 8.30 9.99 -0.15
C GLU A 29 7.01 9.31 0.34
N LEU A 30 7.13 8.23 1.10
CA LEU A 30 6.01 7.55 1.74
C LEU A 30 5.20 8.51 2.63
N ARG A 31 5.88 9.31 3.46
CA ARG A 31 5.22 10.35 4.26
C ARG A 31 4.58 11.42 3.39
N ARG A 32 5.24 11.82 2.29
CA ARG A 32 4.68 12.80 1.36
C ARG A 32 3.37 12.32 0.78
N ILE A 33 3.30 11.11 0.22
CA ILE A 33 2.06 10.59 -0.38
C ILE A 33 0.95 10.37 0.66
N PHE A 34 1.31 9.92 1.86
CA PHE A 34 0.36 9.78 2.96
C PHE A 34 -0.31 11.11 3.31
N TRP A 35 0.47 12.20 3.41
CA TRP A 35 -0.09 13.53 3.66
C TRP A 35 -0.99 14.05 2.54
N HIS A 36 -0.74 13.65 1.29
CA HIS A 36 -1.57 14.04 0.14
C HIS A 36 -2.82 13.18 -0.02
N LEU A 37 -2.96 12.09 0.73
CA LEU A 37 -4.00 11.07 0.56
C LEU A 37 -5.43 11.64 0.58
N HIS A 38 -5.68 12.63 1.44
CA HIS A 38 -6.95 13.34 1.57
C HIS A 38 -7.42 14.00 0.26
N ASN A 39 -6.49 14.45 -0.60
CA ASN A 39 -6.78 15.13 -1.87
C ASN A 39 -6.66 14.22 -3.10
N VAL A 40 -6.33 12.94 -2.92
CA VAL A 40 -6.22 11.97 -4.01
C VAL A 40 -7.20 10.81 -3.81
N ASN A 41 -6.77 9.71 -3.21
CA ASN A 41 -7.56 8.48 -3.14
C ASN A 41 -8.73 8.60 -2.16
N CYS A 42 -8.56 9.24 -0.99
CA CYS A 42 -9.67 9.45 -0.06
C CYS A 42 -10.76 10.33 -0.67
N GLN A 43 -10.38 11.42 -1.37
CA GLN A 43 -11.35 12.27 -2.06
C GLN A 43 -12.15 11.49 -3.11
N ARG A 44 -11.48 10.65 -3.90
CA ARG A 44 -12.14 9.82 -4.92
C ARG A 44 -13.09 8.81 -4.26
N ALA A 45 -12.62 8.05 -3.29
CA ALA A 45 -13.40 7.02 -2.61
C ALA A 45 -14.63 7.62 -1.91
N ASP A 46 -14.46 8.72 -1.18
CA ASP A 46 -15.56 9.43 -0.51
C ASP A 46 -16.60 9.92 -1.52
N ARG A 47 -16.20 10.71 -2.52
CA ARG A 47 -17.15 11.28 -3.50
C ARG A 47 -17.88 10.20 -4.30
N MET A 48 -17.18 9.16 -4.73
CA MET A 48 -17.78 8.08 -5.53
C MET A 48 -18.78 7.27 -4.70
N THR A 49 -18.47 6.95 -3.44
CA THR A 49 -19.37 6.17 -2.60
C THR A 49 -20.56 6.98 -2.10
N MET A 50 -20.33 8.22 -1.67
CA MET A 50 -21.37 9.12 -1.20
C MET A 50 -22.35 9.53 -2.31
N ALA A 51 -21.90 9.61 -3.57
CA ALA A 51 -22.79 9.82 -4.72
C ALA A 51 -23.86 8.72 -4.86
N HIS A 52 -23.62 7.54 -4.27
CA HIS A 52 -24.55 6.40 -4.25
C HIS A 52 -25.10 6.10 -2.86
N GLY A 53 -24.96 7.02 -1.90
CA GLY A 53 -25.44 6.82 -0.52
C GLY A 53 -24.73 5.69 0.23
N LEU A 54 -23.50 5.34 -0.17
CA LEU A 54 -22.69 4.31 0.47
C LEU A 54 -21.60 4.97 1.32
N GLU A 55 -21.44 4.47 2.55
CA GLU A 55 -20.31 4.83 3.41
C GLU A 55 -19.13 3.88 3.12
N ALA A 56 -18.01 4.44 2.63
CA ALA A 56 -16.73 3.74 2.54
C ALA A 56 -15.96 3.87 3.87
N ARG A 57 -15.49 2.74 4.40
CA ARG A 57 -14.54 2.72 5.52
C ARG A 57 -13.17 2.27 5.04
N VAL A 58 -12.14 2.78 5.70
CA VAL A 58 -10.73 2.68 5.29
C VAL A 58 -9.90 2.11 6.45
N PRO A 59 -9.94 0.79 6.72
CA PRO A 59 -9.30 0.19 7.89
C PRO A 59 -7.80 0.43 7.99
N PHE A 60 -7.10 0.59 6.86
CA PHE A 60 -5.67 0.92 6.85
C PHE A 60 -5.37 2.31 7.41
N LEU A 61 -6.35 3.22 7.43
CA LEU A 61 -6.20 4.57 7.95
C LEU A 61 -6.70 4.72 9.39
N ASP A 62 -6.89 3.60 10.09
CA ASP A 62 -7.10 3.62 11.53
C ASP A 62 -5.84 4.17 12.25
N PRO A 63 -5.98 5.05 13.25
CA PRO A 63 -4.83 5.65 13.94
C PRO A 63 -3.84 4.64 14.52
N ASP A 64 -4.33 3.50 15.05
CA ASP A 64 -3.47 2.48 15.63
C ASP A 64 -2.70 1.73 14.54
N VAL A 65 -3.37 1.44 13.42
CA VAL A 65 -2.73 0.84 12.24
C VAL A 65 -1.69 1.78 11.63
N ILE A 66 -1.98 3.09 11.55
CA ILE A 66 -1.04 4.09 11.05
C ILE A 66 0.18 4.17 11.98
N ALA A 67 -0.04 4.23 13.30
CA ALA A 67 1.04 4.32 14.27
C ALA A 67 1.98 3.11 14.18
N GLU A 68 1.42 1.90 14.10
CA GLU A 68 2.20 0.67 13.97
C GLU A 68 2.89 0.60 12.59
N ALA A 69 2.17 0.91 11.51
CA ALA A 69 2.79 0.92 10.19
C ALA A 69 3.96 1.92 10.14
N MET A 70 3.83 3.12 10.70
CA MET A 70 4.88 4.14 10.69
C MET A 70 6.04 3.85 11.64
N SER A 71 5.89 2.95 12.61
CA SER A 71 6.96 2.53 13.53
C SER A 71 7.91 1.50 12.89
N ILE A 72 7.44 0.74 11.90
CA ILE A 72 8.23 -0.26 11.17
C ILE A 72 9.39 0.44 10.44
N SER A 73 10.61 -0.09 10.62
CA SER A 73 11.80 0.41 9.93
C SER A 73 11.58 0.41 8.40
N PRO A 74 11.87 1.51 7.69
CA PRO A 74 11.67 1.61 6.25
C PRO A 74 12.35 0.49 5.45
N GLU A 75 13.45 -0.08 5.96
CA GLU A 75 14.17 -1.21 5.36
C GLU A 75 13.29 -2.45 5.14
N TYR A 76 12.26 -2.63 5.97
CA TYR A 76 11.29 -3.72 5.82
C TYR A 76 10.24 -3.48 4.73
N LYS A 77 10.17 -2.25 4.21
CA LYS A 77 9.20 -1.83 3.19
C LYS A 77 9.82 -1.56 1.82
N VAL A 78 11.14 -1.41 1.76
CA VAL A 78 11.87 -1.18 0.51
C VAL A 78 11.72 -2.39 -0.41
N ILE A 79 11.41 -2.12 -1.68
CA ILE A 79 11.31 -3.10 -2.76
C ILE A 79 12.72 -3.48 -3.22
N LYS A 80 13.01 -4.78 -3.37
CA LYS A 80 14.32 -5.27 -3.83
C LYS A 80 14.19 -6.31 -4.94
N GLY A 81 15.20 -6.35 -5.82
CA GLY A 81 15.24 -7.24 -6.98
C GLY A 81 14.44 -6.72 -8.18
N ASP A 82 14.58 -7.41 -9.31
CA ASP A 82 13.89 -7.14 -10.58
C ASP A 82 12.45 -7.69 -10.58
N PRO A 83 11.53 -7.14 -11.41
CA PRO A 83 10.13 -7.55 -11.39
C PRO A 83 10.01 -8.89 -12.07
N GLY A 84 9.43 -9.88 -11.38
CA GLY A 84 9.28 -11.22 -11.91
C GLY A 84 9.17 -12.28 -10.83
N PRO A 85 9.10 -13.57 -11.21
CA PRO A 85 8.93 -14.67 -10.27
C PRO A 85 10.11 -14.84 -9.28
N ASN A 86 11.26 -14.23 -9.56
CA ASN A 86 12.46 -14.26 -8.71
C ASN A 86 12.72 -12.93 -7.99
N GLN A 87 11.68 -12.10 -7.81
CA GLN A 87 11.82 -10.85 -7.07
C GLN A 87 12.21 -11.14 -5.62
N GLU A 88 13.32 -10.56 -5.14
CA GLU A 88 13.80 -10.77 -3.77
C GLU A 88 12.80 -10.25 -2.73
N ARG A 89 12.27 -9.04 -2.95
CA ARG A 89 11.30 -8.43 -2.05
C ARG A 89 10.24 -7.65 -2.83
N PRO A 90 9.00 -8.17 -2.90
CA PRO A 90 7.92 -7.49 -3.62
C PRO A 90 7.42 -6.25 -2.88
N GLU A 91 6.60 -5.45 -3.55
CA GLU A 91 5.88 -4.34 -2.93
C GLU A 91 5.03 -4.84 -1.75
N LYS A 92 4.96 -4.01 -0.69
CA LYS A 92 4.27 -4.37 0.56
C LYS A 92 4.74 -5.69 1.18
N ALA A 93 6.00 -6.09 1.00
CA ALA A 93 6.51 -7.34 1.55
C ALA A 93 6.19 -7.55 3.05
N ALA A 94 6.39 -6.53 3.89
CA ALA A 94 6.03 -6.61 5.31
C ALA A 94 4.55 -6.98 5.55
N LEU A 95 3.64 -6.45 4.72
CA LEU A 95 2.21 -6.78 4.80
C LEU A 95 1.93 -8.19 4.27
N ARG A 96 2.61 -8.61 3.19
CA ARG A 96 2.45 -9.96 2.62
C ARG A 96 2.96 -11.03 3.59
N GLU A 97 4.11 -10.80 4.20
CA GLU A 97 4.70 -11.68 5.22
C GLU A 97 3.77 -11.83 6.43
N LEU A 98 3.07 -10.77 6.85
CA LEU A 98 2.13 -10.81 7.97
C LEU A 98 0.94 -11.74 7.73
N PHE A 99 0.45 -11.82 6.49
CA PHE A 99 -0.71 -12.64 6.11
C PHE A 99 -0.32 -13.97 5.45
N ASP A 100 0.94 -14.38 5.56
CA ASP A 100 1.38 -15.67 5.05
C ASP A 100 0.67 -16.82 5.77
N GLY A 101 0.08 -17.73 4.99
CA GLY A 101 -0.79 -18.80 5.50
C GLY A 101 -2.24 -18.42 5.78
N GLU A 102 -2.61 -17.14 5.80
CA GLU A 102 -4.01 -16.70 5.95
C GLU A 102 -4.72 -16.51 4.60
N ILE A 103 -3.98 -16.09 3.57
CA ILE A 103 -4.49 -15.81 2.23
C ILE A 103 -3.86 -16.79 1.23
N PRO A 104 -4.59 -17.28 0.21
CA PRO A 104 -4.02 -18.15 -0.82
C PRO A 104 -2.77 -17.54 -1.46
N ALA A 105 -1.69 -18.33 -1.53
CA ALA A 105 -0.40 -17.90 -2.07
C ALA A 105 -0.48 -17.19 -3.45
N PRO A 106 -1.33 -17.62 -4.41
CA PRO A 106 -1.46 -16.91 -5.69
C PRO A 106 -1.98 -15.48 -5.58
N VAL A 107 -2.78 -15.19 -4.54
CA VAL A 107 -3.29 -13.83 -4.25
C VAL A 107 -2.26 -13.04 -3.45
N LEU A 108 -1.69 -13.68 -2.42
CA LEU A 108 -0.74 -13.06 -1.50
C LEU A 108 0.56 -12.64 -2.20
N TRP A 109 1.00 -13.36 -3.23
CA TRP A 109 2.25 -13.09 -3.97
C TRP A 109 2.01 -12.53 -5.37
N ARG A 110 0.77 -12.12 -5.67
CA ARG A 110 0.42 -11.49 -6.95
C ARG A 110 1.11 -10.14 -7.10
N THR A 111 1.71 -9.88 -8.26
CA THR A 111 2.20 -8.55 -8.62
C THR A 111 1.05 -7.54 -8.64
N LYS A 112 1.32 -6.31 -8.20
CA LYS A 112 0.37 -5.22 -8.30
C LYS A 112 -0.03 -4.96 -9.76
N ALA A 113 -1.34 -4.87 -9.98
CA ALA A 113 -1.95 -4.33 -11.19
C ALA A 113 -2.54 -2.95 -10.89
N MET A 114 -2.58 -2.06 -11.87
CA MET A 114 -3.25 -0.77 -11.71
C MET A 114 -4.77 -0.96 -11.64
N GLN A 115 -5.49 -0.11 -10.90
CA GLN A 115 -6.95 -0.21 -10.81
C GLN A 115 -7.65 -0.16 -12.19
N CYS A 116 -7.06 0.51 -13.19
CA CYS A 116 -7.62 0.58 -14.54
C CYS A 116 -7.36 -0.66 -15.41
N GLU A 117 -6.37 -1.49 -15.07
CA GLU A 117 -6.01 -2.68 -15.85
C GLU A 117 -6.93 -3.88 -15.53
N GLY A 118 -7.69 -3.80 -14.44
CA GLY A 118 -8.46 -4.94 -13.92
C GLY A 118 -7.55 -5.98 -13.26
N ALA A 119 -8.17 -6.91 -12.53
CA ALA A 119 -7.49 -8.05 -11.90
C ALA A 119 -7.72 -9.31 -12.73
#